data_AF-A0A7W0XFC6-F1
#
_entry.id   AF-A0A7W0XFC6-F1
#
_cell.length_a   1.000
_cell.length_b   1.000
_cell.length_c   1.000
_cell.angle_alpha   90.00
_cell.angle_beta   90.00
_cell.angle_gamma   90.00
#
_symmetry.space_group_name_H-M   'P 1'
#
loop_
_entity.id
_entity.type
_entity.pdbx_description
1 polymer ?
#
loop_
_entity_poly.entity_id
_entity_poly.type
_entity_poly.pdbx_seq_one_letter_code
_entity_poly.pdbx_strand_id
1 'polypeptide(L)'
;CQLLNRMGGRVRGCGTPTIEIEGVESLGGAEHTIIPDRIESGTFIVAAAITGGDLEIKDCRPEHLSSVIKKLTEVGVEIEELNPSTLRASSRRALSSRDLTTGPYPQFPTDMQAQYMALMTRSEGRSVITETVFENRFMHASEMQRMGAHIQLHGRNATVDGPTLLTGAPIQASDLRASASLVLAGLVANGETIIDRVYHIDRGYEKIEAKLRAVGADIERIRESVTAPLSGATHQDAAA
;
A
#
# COMPACT_ATOMS: atom_id res chain seq x y z
N CYS A 1 2.27 -4.63 24.35
CA CYS A 1 2.24 -4.23 25.77
C CYS A 1 0.88 -4.37 26.42
N GLN A 2 -0.19 -3.78 25.86
CA GLN A 2 -1.51 -3.81 26.50
C GLN A 2 -2.02 -5.24 26.77
N LEU A 3 -1.91 -6.14 25.79
CA LEU A 3 -2.24 -7.56 25.97
C LEU A 3 -1.42 -8.20 27.12
N LEU A 4 -0.09 -8.07 27.10
CA LEU A 4 0.78 -8.62 28.15
C LEU A 4 0.41 -8.10 29.55
N ASN A 5 0.10 -6.81 29.68
CA ASN A 5 -0.33 -6.25 30.96
C ASN A 5 -1.70 -6.77 31.41
N ARG A 6 -2.64 -6.99 30.48
CA ARG A 6 -3.93 -7.64 30.78
C ARG A 6 -3.77 -9.08 31.23
N MET A 7 -2.75 -9.77 30.73
CA MET A 7 -2.39 -11.14 31.15
C MET A 7 -1.64 -11.17 32.50
N GLY A 8 -1.43 -10.03 33.17
CA GLY A 8 -0.71 -9.94 34.44
C GLY A 8 0.76 -9.53 34.35
N GLY A 9 1.25 -9.22 33.15
CA GLY A 9 2.60 -8.68 32.94
C GLY A 9 2.74 -7.25 33.47
N ARG A 10 3.99 -6.83 33.69
CA ARG A 10 4.33 -5.49 34.17
C ARG A 10 5.27 -4.79 33.18
N VAL A 11 4.69 -4.30 32.09
CA VAL A 11 5.40 -3.60 31.01
C VAL A 11 5.03 -2.12 31.02
N ARG A 12 6.02 -1.24 31.11
CA ARG A 12 5.89 0.22 31.11
C ARG A 12 6.72 0.87 29.99
N GLY A 13 6.44 2.13 29.68
CA GLY A 13 7.22 2.90 28.69
C GLY A 13 6.93 2.56 27.21
N CYS A 14 5.87 1.81 26.92
CA CYS A 14 5.54 1.41 25.55
C CYS A 14 5.18 2.58 24.66
N GLY A 15 5.80 2.65 23.48
CA GLY A 15 5.71 3.79 22.57
C GLY A 15 6.74 4.89 22.87
N THR A 16 7.59 4.72 23.89
CA THR A 16 8.74 5.58 24.17
C THR A 16 10.05 4.87 23.81
N PRO A 17 11.20 5.58 23.76
CA PRO A 17 12.51 4.97 23.49
C PRO A 17 12.96 3.91 24.51
N THR A 18 12.37 3.90 25.72
CA THR A 18 12.74 2.97 26.80
C THR A 18 11.52 2.17 27.23
N ILE A 19 11.64 0.83 27.20
CA ILE A 19 10.62 -0.08 27.72
C ILE A 19 11.19 -0.74 28.98
N GLU A 20 10.44 -0.67 30.08
CA GLU A 20 10.78 -1.30 31.34
C GLU A 20 9.86 -2.49 31.59
N ILE A 21 10.45 -3.62 31.96
CA ILE A 21 9.73 -4.87 32.21
C ILE A 21 10.14 -5.40 33.58
N GLU A 22 9.18 -5.52 34.49
CA GLU A 22 9.37 -6.26 35.73
C GLU A 22 8.89 -7.71 35.52
N GLY A 23 9.79 -8.66 35.78
CA GLY A 23 9.48 -10.10 35.66
C GLY A 23 8.37 -10.53 36.62
N VAL A 24 7.51 -11.43 36.18
CA VAL A 24 6.41 -12.02 36.97
C VAL A 24 6.49 -13.55 36.91
N GLU A 25 5.95 -14.24 37.91
CA GLU A 25 6.03 -15.71 38.01
C GLU A 25 5.27 -16.44 36.88
N SER A 26 4.12 -15.91 36.47
CA SER A 26 3.31 -16.47 35.39
C SER A 26 2.39 -15.42 34.75
N LEU A 27 1.88 -15.72 33.55
CA LEU A 27 0.86 -14.94 32.86
C LEU A 27 -0.45 -15.76 32.76
N GLY A 28 -1.59 -15.07 32.81
CA GLY A 28 -2.92 -15.66 32.63
C GLY A 28 -3.48 -15.45 31.22
N GLY A 29 -4.72 -15.91 31.01
CA GLY A 29 -5.51 -15.57 29.81
C GLY A 29 -6.06 -14.13 29.88
N ALA A 30 -6.31 -13.52 28.72
CA ALA A 30 -6.93 -12.20 28.63
C ALA A 30 -7.74 -12.05 27.33
N GLU A 31 -8.82 -11.27 27.38
CA GLU A 31 -9.49 -10.77 26.20
C GLU A 31 -8.84 -9.46 25.73
N HIS A 32 -8.65 -9.33 24.41
CA HIS A 32 -8.03 -8.16 23.82
C HIS A 32 -8.52 -7.93 22.39
N THR A 33 -8.94 -6.69 22.12
CA THR A 33 -9.27 -6.23 20.78
C THR A 33 -7.99 -5.83 20.05
N ILE A 34 -7.78 -6.42 18.87
CA ILE A 34 -6.66 -6.05 18.00
C ILE A 34 -6.89 -4.63 17.46
N ILE A 35 -5.83 -3.83 17.45
CA ILE A 35 -5.89 -2.47 16.90
C ILE A 35 -6.15 -2.50 15.39
N PRO A 36 -6.79 -1.47 14.82
CA PRO A 36 -6.89 -1.30 13.38
C PRO A 36 -5.55 -1.35 12.64
N ASP A 37 -5.55 -1.91 11.42
CA ASP A 37 -4.39 -1.88 10.54
C ASP A 37 -4.23 -0.47 9.92
N ARG A 38 -3.23 0.24 10.44
CA ARG A 38 -2.86 1.58 9.98
C ARG A 38 -2.30 1.61 8.54
N ILE A 39 -1.73 0.51 8.04
CA ILE A 39 -1.20 0.41 6.68
C ILE A 39 -2.34 0.16 5.69
N GLU A 40 -3.30 -0.69 6.05
CA GLU A 40 -4.51 -0.87 5.25
C GLU A 40 -5.29 0.44 5.16
N SER A 41 -5.52 1.10 6.30
CA SER A 41 -6.17 2.42 6.36
C SER A 41 -5.47 3.43 5.44
N GLY A 42 -4.14 3.53 5.53
CA GLY A 42 -3.35 4.42 4.68
C GLY A 42 -3.44 4.08 3.20
N THR A 43 -3.53 2.79 2.85
CA THR A 43 -3.64 2.33 1.46
C THR A 43 -4.97 2.77 0.84
N PHE A 44 -6.08 2.71 1.58
CA PHE A 44 -7.37 3.20 1.10
C PHE A 44 -7.45 4.73 1.04
N ILE A 45 -6.75 5.46 1.93
CA ILE A 45 -6.60 6.92 1.78
C ILE A 45 -5.89 7.24 0.45
N VAL A 46 -4.80 6.51 0.14
CA VAL A 46 -4.11 6.68 -1.15
C VAL A 46 -5.00 6.26 -2.32
N ALA A 47 -5.82 5.22 -2.18
CA ALA A 47 -6.80 4.84 -3.20
C ALA A 47 -7.76 5.97 -3.52
N ALA A 48 -8.36 6.60 -2.50
CA ALA A 48 -9.22 7.78 -2.69
C ALA A 48 -8.46 8.92 -3.39
N ALA A 49 -7.22 9.17 -2.97
CA ALA A 49 -6.42 10.26 -3.52
C ALA A 49 -6.03 10.04 -4.98
N ILE A 50 -5.49 8.88 -5.32
CA ILE A 50 -4.93 8.59 -6.65
C ILE A 50 -6.04 8.54 -7.71
N THR A 51 -7.24 8.07 -7.36
CA THR A 51 -8.38 7.99 -8.26
C THR A 51 -9.22 9.27 -8.31
N GLY A 52 -8.90 10.30 -7.51
CA GLY A 52 -9.74 11.50 -7.36
C GLY A 52 -11.11 11.21 -6.72
N GLY A 53 -11.19 10.15 -5.91
CA GLY A 53 -12.41 9.71 -5.23
C GLY A 53 -12.68 10.44 -3.91
N ASP A 54 -13.70 9.96 -3.21
CA ASP A 54 -14.15 10.45 -1.89
C ASP A 54 -14.58 9.23 -1.07
N LEU A 55 -13.76 8.82 -0.10
CA LEU A 55 -13.96 7.61 0.69
C LEU A 55 -14.02 7.92 2.19
N GLU A 56 -14.94 7.25 2.89
CA GLU A 56 -14.90 7.13 4.35
C GLU A 56 -14.18 5.83 4.75
N ILE A 57 -13.05 5.96 5.43
CA ILE A 57 -12.27 4.87 6.00
C ILE A 57 -12.70 4.68 7.45
N LYS A 58 -13.53 3.66 7.67
CA LYS A 58 -14.05 3.26 9.00
C LYS A 58 -13.08 2.33 9.71
N ASP A 59 -13.29 2.17 11.01
CA ASP A 59 -12.51 1.31 11.89
C ASP A 59 -11.00 1.56 11.79
N CYS A 60 -10.61 2.82 11.67
CA CYS A 60 -9.20 3.24 11.66
C CYS A 60 -8.82 3.89 13.00
N ARG A 61 -7.57 4.31 13.14
CA ARG A 61 -7.12 5.06 14.33
C ARG A 61 -6.20 6.21 13.88
N PRO A 62 -6.73 7.44 13.66
CA PRO A 62 -6.00 8.56 13.04
C PRO A 62 -4.63 8.84 13.69
N GLU A 63 -4.54 8.77 15.02
CA GLU A 63 -3.30 8.94 15.78
C GLU A 63 -2.15 8.02 15.30
N HIS A 64 -2.45 6.79 14.89
CA HIS A 64 -1.45 5.84 14.39
C HIS A 64 -0.96 6.17 12.97
N LEU A 65 -1.66 7.04 12.25
CA LEU A 65 -1.37 7.47 10.88
C LEU A 65 -0.87 8.92 10.81
N SER A 66 -0.63 9.59 11.93
CA SER A 66 -0.31 11.03 11.98
C SER A 66 0.73 11.49 10.94
N SER A 67 1.84 10.77 10.78
CA SER A 67 2.87 11.09 9.77
C SER A 67 2.43 10.85 8.33
N VAL A 68 1.61 9.82 8.09
CA VAL A 68 1.02 9.52 6.77
C VAL A 68 0.00 10.59 6.39
N ILE A 69 -0.93 10.90 7.30
CA ILE A 69 -1.95 11.94 7.10
C ILE A 69 -1.27 13.27 6.78
N LYS A 70 -0.33 13.70 7.62
CA LYS A 70 0.41 14.94 7.41
C LYS A 70 1.07 15.00 6.02
N LYS A 71 1.78 13.93 5.64
CA LYS A 71 2.48 13.89 4.34
C LYS A 71 1.52 13.90 3.16
N LEU A 72 0.40 13.17 3.23
CA LEU A 72 -0.61 13.17 2.17
C LEU A 72 -1.34 14.52 2.06
N THR A 73 -1.58 15.21 3.18
CA THR A 73 -2.10 16.58 3.17
C THR A 73 -1.12 17.57 2.52
N GLU A 74 0.21 17.43 2.75
CA GLU A 74 1.24 18.25 2.07
C GLU A 74 1.26 18.07 0.54
N VAL A 75 0.83 16.90 0.05
CA VAL A 75 0.67 16.57 -1.38
C VAL A 75 -0.63 17.17 -1.95
N GLY A 76 -1.60 17.52 -1.09
CA GLY A 76 -2.88 18.09 -1.50
C GLY A 76 -4.08 17.14 -1.33
N VAL A 77 -3.91 16.02 -0.62
CA VAL A 77 -5.05 15.15 -0.25
C VAL A 77 -5.84 15.81 0.88
N GLU A 78 -7.16 15.92 0.69
CA GLU A 78 -8.08 16.41 1.71
C GLU A 78 -8.41 15.25 2.65
N ILE A 79 -7.97 15.33 3.91
CA ILE A 79 -8.21 14.30 4.92
C ILE A 79 -8.89 14.95 6.12
N GLU A 80 -10.08 14.50 6.44
CA GLU A 80 -10.90 14.98 7.55
C GLU A 80 -11.09 13.87 8.58
N GLU A 81 -10.83 14.16 9.85
CA GLU A 81 -11.17 13.27 10.96
C GLU A 81 -12.63 13.50 11.37
N LEU A 82 -13.51 12.59 10.94
CA LEU A 82 -14.95 12.69 11.25
C LEU A 82 -15.23 12.30 12.71
N ASN A 83 -14.47 11.33 13.23
CA ASN A 83 -14.51 10.87 14.62
C ASN A 83 -13.23 10.04 14.92
N PRO A 84 -12.98 9.63 16.19
CA PRO A 84 -11.76 8.92 16.57
C PRO A 84 -11.49 7.59 15.85
N SER A 85 -12.46 7.03 15.11
CA SER A 85 -12.33 5.79 14.37
C SER A 85 -12.63 5.90 12.87
N THR A 86 -12.86 7.11 12.35
CA THR A 86 -13.25 7.32 10.95
C THR A 86 -12.54 8.53 10.34
N LEU A 87 -11.89 8.30 9.20
CA LEU A 87 -11.33 9.34 8.35
C LEU A 87 -12.16 9.45 7.08
N ARG A 88 -12.33 10.66 6.56
CA ARG A 88 -12.75 10.90 5.18
C ARG A 88 -11.55 11.36 4.37
N ALA A 89 -11.31 10.76 3.22
CA ALA A 89 -10.24 11.12 2.31
C ALA A 89 -10.80 11.44 0.93
N SER A 90 -10.42 12.57 0.36
CA SER A 90 -10.77 12.95 -1.00
C SER A 90 -9.64 13.71 -1.70
N SER A 91 -9.68 13.71 -3.04
CA SER A 91 -8.80 14.57 -3.83
C SER A 91 -9.59 15.25 -4.95
N ARG A 92 -9.95 16.51 -4.72
CA ARG A 92 -10.70 17.36 -5.66
C ARG A 92 -9.80 18.30 -6.47
N ARG A 93 -8.52 18.35 -6.13
CA ARG A 93 -7.53 19.29 -6.68
C ARG A 93 -6.36 18.50 -7.25
N ALA A 94 -5.57 19.14 -8.12
CA ALA A 94 -4.32 18.57 -8.57
C ALA A 94 -3.39 18.28 -7.38
N LEU A 95 -2.80 17.09 -7.37
CA LEU A 95 -1.82 16.68 -6.38
C LEU A 95 -0.46 17.26 -6.75
N SER A 96 0.33 17.69 -5.78
CA SER A 96 1.69 18.19 -5.98
C SER A 96 2.71 17.21 -5.42
N SER A 97 3.73 16.90 -6.22
CA SER A 97 4.80 16.00 -5.81
C SER A 97 5.56 16.54 -4.60
N ARG A 98 5.84 15.66 -3.63
CA ARG A 98 6.59 15.99 -2.41
C ARG A 98 7.61 14.90 -2.11
N ASP A 99 8.79 15.32 -1.67
CA ASP A 99 9.81 14.40 -1.19
C ASP A 99 9.38 13.68 0.09
N LEU A 100 9.90 12.47 0.23
CA LEU A 100 9.60 11.59 1.34
C LEU A 100 10.87 10.86 1.79
N THR A 101 11.09 10.82 3.11
CA THR A 101 12.09 9.95 3.73
C THR A 101 11.38 9.05 4.73
N THR A 102 11.54 7.73 4.60
CA THR A 102 10.99 6.77 5.57
C THR A 102 11.80 6.75 6.86
N GLY A 103 11.21 6.23 7.93
CA GLY A 103 11.95 6.01 9.18
C GLY A 103 11.17 5.26 10.25
N PRO A 104 11.76 5.06 11.44
CA PRO A 104 11.09 4.40 12.56
C PRO A 104 9.89 5.22 13.03
N TYR A 105 8.83 4.55 13.51
CA TYR A 105 7.66 5.22 14.08
C TYR A 105 8.10 6.21 15.18
N PRO A 106 7.60 7.46 15.20
CA PRO A 106 6.43 7.98 14.47
C PRO A 106 6.74 8.63 13.10
N GLN A 107 7.95 8.48 12.55
CA GLN A 107 8.26 8.96 11.20
C GLN A 107 7.45 8.19 10.13
N PHE A 108 7.56 8.61 8.87
CA PHE A 108 6.77 8.01 7.81
C PHE A 108 7.11 6.52 7.66
N PRO A 109 6.12 5.62 7.71
CA PRO A 109 6.38 4.19 7.74
C PRO A 109 6.82 3.68 6.37
N THR A 110 7.91 2.91 6.34
CA THR A 110 8.40 2.20 5.15
C THR A 110 7.30 1.32 4.48
N ASP A 111 6.34 0.83 5.26
CA ASP A 111 5.22 0.02 4.73
C ASP A 111 4.20 0.80 3.88
N MET A 112 4.24 2.14 3.91
CA MET A 112 3.43 3.02 3.05
C MET A 112 4.21 3.59 1.86
N GLN A 113 5.51 3.30 1.77
CA GLN A 113 6.40 3.88 0.77
C GLN A 113 5.96 3.53 -0.65
N ALA A 114 5.60 2.26 -0.90
CA ALA A 114 5.23 1.79 -2.22
C ALA A 114 3.92 2.44 -2.72
N GLN A 115 2.92 2.55 -1.85
CA GLN A 115 1.64 3.21 -2.13
C GLN A 115 1.84 4.70 -2.38
N TYR A 116 2.72 5.35 -1.60
CA TYR A 116 3.09 6.75 -1.83
C TYR A 116 3.78 6.94 -3.19
N MET A 117 4.66 6.02 -3.60
CA MET A 117 5.27 6.05 -4.94
C MET A 117 4.21 5.97 -6.05
N ALA A 118 3.21 5.10 -5.92
CA ALA A 118 2.10 5.04 -6.87
C ALA A 118 1.39 6.40 -6.97
N LEU A 119 1.10 7.04 -5.84
CA LEU A 119 0.50 8.38 -5.81
C LEU A 119 1.36 9.42 -6.55
N MET A 120 2.69 9.40 -6.33
CA MET A 120 3.60 10.35 -6.98
C MET A 120 3.63 10.22 -8.51
N THR A 121 3.29 9.05 -9.08
CA THR A 121 3.13 8.93 -10.53
C THR A 121 2.00 9.80 -11.09
N ARG A 122 1.03 10.20 -10.26
CA ARG A 122 -0.12 11.05 -10.61
C ARG A 122 0.02 12.49 -10.11
N SER A 123 1.00 12.79 -9.27
CA SER A 123 1.24 14.12 -8.72
C SER A 123 2.08 14.98 -9.65
N GLU A 124 1.85 16.29 -9.66
CA GLU A 124 2.57 17.26 -10.48
C GLU A 124 3.98 17.54 -9.94
N GLY A 125 4.98 17.29 -10.77
CA GLY A 125 6.39 17.60 -10.51
C GLY A 125 7.22 16.38 -10.16
N ARG A 126 8.49 16.65 -9.85
CA ARG A 126 9.49 15.66 -9.41
C ARG A 126 9.40 15.44 -7.91
N SER A 127 9.51 14.19 -7.47
CA SER A 127 9.70 13.83 -6.06
C SER A 127 10.86 12.85 -5.90
N VAL A 128 11.50 12.88 -4.74
CA VAL A 128 12.50 11.90 -4.32
C VAL A 128 11.99 11.16 -3.09
N ILE A 129 11.96 9.84 -3.19
CA ILE A 129 11.60 8.92 -2.10
C ILE A 129 12.88 8.24 -1.60
N THR A 130 13.24 8.50 -0.35
CA THR A 130 14.42 7.96 0.33
C THR A 130 14.01 6.88 1.33
N GLU A 131 14.47 5.64 1.12
CA GLU A 131 14.17 4.50 2.00
C GLU A 131 15.31 4.25 3.00
N THR A 132 15.07 4.52 4.29
CA THR A 132 16.09 4.39 5.36
C THR A 132 15.98 3.11 6.20
N VAL A 133 14.87 2.37 6.08
CA VAL A 133 14.59 1.17 6.89
C VAL A 133 14.98 -0.11 6.16
N PHE A 134 14.69 -0.22 4.86
CA PHE A 134 14.98 -1.43 4.07
C PHE A 134 15.69 -1.11 2.74
N GLU A 135 16.95 -1.52 2.60
CA GLU A 135 17.82 -1.11 1.49
C GLU A 135 17.37 -1.55 0.09
N ASN A 136 16.49 -2.55 -0.03
CA ASN A 136 16.06 -3.13 -1.31
C ASN A 136 14.53 -3.10 -1.52
N ARG A 137 13.83 -2.06 -1.02
CA ARG A 137 12.36 -2.00 -1.02
C ARG A 137 11.73 -1.33 -2.26
N PHE A 138 12.42 -1.26 -3.39
CA PHE A 138 11.93 -0.61 -4.62
C PHE A 138 11.56 -1.60 -5.75
N MET A 139 11.35 -2.87 -5.46
CA MET A 139 11.07 -3.89 -6.50
C MET A 139 9.85 -3.55 -7.36
N HIS A 140 8.82 -2.92 -6.78
CA HIS A 140 7.61 -2.47 -7.49
C HIS A 140 7.87 -1.36 -8.51
N ALA A 141 8.97 -0.61 -8.40
CA ALA A 141 9.27 0.47 -9.33
C ALA A 141 9.42 -0.05 -10.77
N SER A 142 10.04 -1.22 -10.94
CA SER A 142 10.19 -1.86 -12.26
C SER A 142 8.85 -2.22 -12.91
N GLU A 143 7.89 -2.69 -12.12
CA GLU A 143 6.56 -3.03 -12.62
C GLU A 143 5.74 -1.76 -12.92
N MET A 144 5.87 -0.70 -12.12
CA MET A 144 5.28 0.61 -12.47
C MET A 144 5.92 1.22 -13.72
N GLN A 145 7.23 1.05 -13.93
CA GLN A 145 7.91 1.46 -15.17
C GLN A 145 7.36 0.70 -16.38
N ARG A 146 7.03 -0.60 -16.24
CA ARG A 146 6.34 -1.37 -17.29
C ARG A 146 4.95 -0.82 -17.63
N MET A 147 4.28 -0.22 -16.65
CA MET A 147 3.03 0.53 -16.84
C MET A 147 3.28 1.95 -17.40
N GLY A 148 4.52 2.33 -17.67
CA GLY A 148 4.88 3.62 -18.26
C GLY A 148 5.35 4.69 -17.27
N ALA A 149 5.43 4.42 -15.96
CA ALA A 149 5.87 5.40 -14.97
C ALA A 149 7.34 5.84 -15.19
N HIS A 150 7.61 7.14 -15.08
CA HIS A 150 9.00 7.65 -15.10
C HIS A 150 9.61 7.62 -13.69
N ILE A 151 10.29 6.52 -13.38
CA ILE A 151 10.95 6.28 -12.10
C ILE A 151 12.44 6.02 -12.35
N GLN A 152 13.32 6.60 -11.54
CA GLN A 152 14.77 6.34 -11.58
C GLN A 152 15.24 5.92 -10.19
N LEU A 153 15.91 4.77 -10.11
CA LEU A 153 16.45 4.26 -8.85
C LEU A 153 17.95 4.57 -8.74
N HIS A 154 18.35 5.09 -7.58
CA HIS A 154 19.76 5.31 -7.25
C HIS A 154 20.02 4.97 -5.78
N GLY A 155 20.54 3.76 -5.55
CA GLY A 155 20.77 3.23 -4.21
C GLY A 155 19.48 3.20 -3.40
N ARG A 156 19.41 4.02 -2.34
CA ARG A 156 18.27 4.12 -1.43
C ARG A 156 17.22 5.15 -1.85
N ASN A 157 17.42 5.80 -3.01
CA ASN A 157 16.55 6.84 -3.52
C ASN A 157 15.80 6.36 -4.76
N ALA A 158 14.53 6.74 -4.85
CA ALA A 158 13.74 6.65 -6.07
C ALA A 158 13.24 8.03 -6.45
N THR A 159 13.65 8.53 -7.61
CA THR A 159 13.13 9.75 -8.21
C THR A 159 11.91 9.40 -9.06
N VAL A 160 10.78 10.05 -8.81
CA VAL A 160 9.52 9.85 -9.54
C VAL A 160 9.13 11.17 -10.18
N ASP A 161 8.95 11.17 -11.49
CA ASP A 161 8.45 12.34 -12.24
C ASP A 161 6.98 12.12 -12.61
N GLY A 162 6.11 12.99 -12.12
CA GLY A 162 4.69 13.00 -12.44
C GLY A 162 4.20 14.36 -12.96
N PRO A 163 2.98 14.43 -13.51
CA PRO A 163 2.08 13.30 -13.70
C PRO A 163 2.47 12.49 -14.94
N THR A 164 2.41 11.16 -14.83
CA THR A 164 2.59 10.23 -15.94
C THR A 164 1.27 9.52 -16.24
N LEU A 165 1.00 9.26 -17.52
CA LEU A 165 -0.11 8.42 -17.95
C LEU A 165 0.32 6.96 -17.85
N LEU A 166 -0.28 6.22 -16.91
CA LEU A 166 -0.04 4.79 -16.80
C LEU A 166 -0.89 4.05 -17.83
N THR A 167 -0.35 2.97 -18.38
CA THR A 167 -1.02 2.06 -19.30
C THR A 167 -1.11 0.68 -18.66
N GLY A 168 -2.25 0.02 -18.85
CA GLY A 168 -2.46 -1.33 -18.39
C GLY A 168 -1.45 -2.30 -19.00
N ALA A 169 -0.94 -3.20 -18.18
CA ALA A 169 0.07 -4.18 -18.57
C ALA A 169 -0.05 -5.46 -17.72
N PRO A 170 0.42 -6.61 -18.22
CA PRO A 170 0.68 -7.77 -17.39
C PRO A 170 1.90 -7.50 -16.50
N ILE A 171 1.69 -7.49 -15.19
CA ILE A 171 2.69 -7.19 -14.17
C ILE A 171 2.65 -8.21 -13.03
N GLN A 172 3.71 -8.27 -12.22
CA GLN A 172 3.84 -9.28 -11.19
C GLN A 172 4.02 -8.69 -9.79
N ALA A 173 3.20 -9.17 -8.85
CA ALA A 173 3.41 -8.94 -7.43
C ALA A 173 4.77 -9.49 -6.96
N SER A 174 5.51 -8.72 -6.16
CA SER A 174 6.82 -9.10 -5.58
C SER A 174 6.79 -9.29 -4.06
N ASP A 175 6.02 -8.45 -3.35
CA ASP A 175 5.84 -8.49 -1.90
C ASP A 175 4.51 -7.84 -1.50
N LEU A 176 4.14 -7.94 -0.23
CA LEU A 176 2.84 -7.49 0.26
C LEU A 176 2.52 -6.02 -0.07
N ARG A 177 3.44 -5.08 0.19
CA ARG A 177 3.15 -3.64 0.05
C ARG A 177 3.37 -3.15 -1.37
N ALA A 178 4.37 -3.72 -2.07
CA ALA A 178 4.52 -3.58 -3.52
C ALA A 178 3.26 -4.00 -4.28
N SER A 179 2.66 -5.13 -3.91
CA SER A 179 1.48 -5.63 -4.62
C SER A 179 0.27 -4.70 -4.45
N ALA A 180 0.07 -4.16 -3.25
CA ALA A 180 -0.98 -3.18 -3.02
C ALA A 180 -0.76 -1.89 -3.82
N SER A 181 0.48 -1.41 -3.95
CA SER A 181 0.75 -0.22 -4.76
C SER A 181 0.53 -0.44 -6.26
N LEU A 182 0.80 -1.65 -6.76
CA LEU A 182 0.50 -2.03 -8.14
C LEU A 182 -1.00 -2.11 -8.40
N VAL A 183 -1.80 -2.58 -7.44
CA VAL A 183 -3.27 -2.48 -7.52
C VAL A 183 -3.70 -1.01 -7.65
N LEU A 184 -3.17 -0.13 -6.81
CA LEU A 184 -3.49 1.31 -6.87
C LEU A 184 -3.09 1.95 -8.20
N ALA A 185 -1.92 1.60 -8.74
CA ALA A 185 -1.48 2.04 -10.05
C ALA A 185 -2.40 1.53 -11.17
N GLY A 186 -2.87 0.28 -11.07
CA GLY A 186 -3.82 -0.33 -12.01
C GLY A 186 -5.17 0.38 -12.04
N LEU A 187 -5.66 0.87 -10.90
CA LEU A 187 -6.94 1.61 -10.82
C LEU A 187 -6.97 2.89 -11.67
N VAL A 188 -5.80 3.45 -11.99
CA VAL A 188 -5.68 4.71 -12.75
C VAL A 188 -4.98 4.53 -14.10
N ALA A 189 -4.63 3.30 -14.45
CA ALA A 189 -4.00 2.97 -15.72
C ALA A 189 -5.04 2.95 -16.85
N ASN A 190 -4.63 3.37 -18.05
CA ASN A 190 -5.47 3.26 -19.23
C ASN A 190 -5.43 1.83 -19.78
N GLY A 191 -6.59 1.20 -19.91
CA GLY A 191 -6.72 -0.20 -20.34
C GLY A 191 -6.63 -1.19 -19.19
N GLU A 192 -6.43 -2.47 -19.52
CA GLU A 192 -6.49 -3.56 -18.56
C GLU A 192 -5.11 -3.84 -17.93
N THR A 193 -5.08 -3.92 -16.60
CA THR A 193 -3.89 -4.35 -15.84
C THR A 193 -4.13 -5.74 -15.27
N ILE A 194 -3.26 -6.70 -15.61
CA ILE A 194 -3.32 -8.07 -15.08
C ILE A 194 -2.18 -8.20 -14.07
N ILE A 195 -2.53 -8.49 -12.81
CA ILE A 195 -1.55 -8.65 -11.74
C ILE A 195 -1.44 -10.13 -11.38
N ASP A 196 -0.28 -10.73 -11.65
CA ASP A 196 0.03 -12.10 -11.28
C ASP A 196 0.63 -12.20 -9.86
N ARG A 197 0.66 -13.43 -9.32
CA ARG A 197 1.24 -13.76 -7.99
C ARG A 197 0.57 -13.01 -6.84
N VAL A 198 -0.73 -12.77 -6.94
CA VAL A 198 -1.55 -12.04 -5.94
C VAL A 198 -1.56 -12.65 -4.54
N TYR A 199 -1.05 -13.86 -4.33
CA TYR A 199 -0.88 -14.46 -3.00
C TYR A 199 -0.01 -13.61 -2.06
N HIS A 200 0.84 -12.70 -2.60
CA HIS A 200 1.55 -11.72 -1.79
C HIS A 200 0.62 -10.71 -1.12
N ILE A 201 -0.48 -10.32 -1.77
CA ILE A 201 -1.50 -9.38 -1.25
C ILE A 201 -2.24 -10.03 -0.08
N ASP A 202 -2.62 -11.29 -0.24
CA ASP A 202 -3.46 -12.04 0.70
C ASP A 202 -2.80 -12.23 2.08
N ARG A 203 -1.49 -12.00 2.17
CA ARG A 203 -0.72 -12.03 3.43
C ARG A 203 -1.02 -10.85 4.37
N GLY A 204 -1.67 -9.80 3.89
CA GLY A 204 -1.90 -8.60 4.71
C GLY A 204 -2.98 -7.65 4.24
N TYR A 205 -3.75 -8.02 3.21
CA TYR A 205 -5.02 -7.39 2.89
C TYR A 205 -6.10 -8.44 2.75
N GLU A 206 -7.18 -8.28 3.50
CA GLU A 206 -8.33 -9.16 3.39
C GLU A 206 -9.21 -8.70 2.23
N LYS A 207 -9.30 -9.51 1.17
CA LYS A 207 -10.23 -9.31 0.03
C LYS A 207 -10.19 -7.87 -0.51
N ILE A 208 -8.99 -7.36 -0.81
CA ILE A 208 -8.80 -5.98 -1.26
C ILE A 208 -9.66 -5.67 -2.49
N GLU A 209 -9.80 -6.64 -3.42
CA GLU A 209 -10.62 -6.50 -4.61
C GLU A 209 -12.10 -6.29 -4.27
N ALA A 210 -12.62 -6.98 -3.25
CA ALA A 210 -14.01 -6.85 -2.86
C ALA A 210 -14.26 -5.50 -2.19
N LYS A 211 -13.33 -5.02 -1.35
CA LYS A 211 -13.41 -3.71 -0.70
C LYS A 211 -13.35 -2.58 -1.73
N LEU A 212 -12.45 -2.65 -2.70
CA LEU A 212 -12.33 -1.67 -3.78
C LEU A 212 -13.55 -1.68 -4.72
N ARG A 213 -14.04 -2.87 -5.10
CA ARG A 213 -15.25 -3.00 -5.92
C ARG A 213 -16.49 -2.43 -5.22
N ALA A 214 -16.61 -2.62 -3.90
CA ALA A 214 -17.71 -2.06 -3.12
C ALA A 214 -17.77 -0.53 -3.15
N VAL A 215 -16.67 0.14 -3.51
CA VAL A 215 -16.59 1.60 -3.68
C VAL A 215 -16.45 2.04 -5.14
N GLY A 216 -16.74 1.14 -6.09
CA GLY A 216 -16.88 1.48 -7.51
C GLY A 216 -15.67 1.19 -8.40
N ALA A 217 -14.61 0.54 -7.88
CA ALA A 217 -13.51 0.10 -8.73
C ALA A 217 -13.93 -1.07 -9.64
N ASP A 218 -13.55 -1.00 -10.91
CA ASP A 218 -13.62 -2.13 -11.83
C ASP A 218 -12.40 -3.04 -11.63
N ILE A 219 -12.54 -3.98 -10.69
CA ILE A 219 -11.48 -4.90 -10.31
C ILE A 219 -12.08 -6.27 -10.02
N GLU A 220 -11.39 -7.32 -10.46
CA GLU A 220 -11.75 -8.68 -10.13
C GLU A 220 -10.58 -9.61 -9.89
N ARG A 221 -10.83 -10.64 -9.10
CA ARG A 221 -9.90 -11.74 -8.89
C ARG A 221 -10.31 -12.92 -9.76
N ILE A 222 -9.51 -13.19 -10.77
CA ILE A 222 -9.71 -14.29 -11.70
C ILE A 222 -8.99 -15.52 -11.15
N ARG A 223 -9.63 -16.69 -11.26
CA ARG A 223 -8.96 -17.98 -11.05
C ARG A 223 -8.70 -18.58 -12.41
N GLU A 224 -7.47 -18.98 -12.68
CA GLU A 224 -7.17 -19.78 -13.87
C GLU A 224 -8.00 -21.08 -13.80
N SER A 225 -8.92 -21.25 -14.74
CA SER A 225 -9.64 -22.51 -14.90
C SER A 225 -8.71 -23.49 -15.60
N VAL A 226 -8.46 -24.65 -15.00
CA VAL A 226 -7.57 -25.73 -15.51
C VAL A 226 -8.08 -26.36 -16.83
N THR A 227 -9.17 -25.87 -17.40
CA THR A 227 -9.89 -26.48 -18.54
C THR A 227 -9.64 -25.82 -19.90
N ALA A 228 -8.66 -24.92 -20.04
CA ALA A 228 -8.30 -24.41 -21.37
C ALA A 228 -7.70 -25.56 -22.22
N PRO A 229 -8.23 -25.86 -23.43
CA PRO A 229 -7.67 -26.90 -24.27
C PRO A 229 -6.26 -26.50 -24.70
N LEU A 230 -5.29 -27.41 -24.55
CA LEU A 230 -4.00 -27.30 -25.20
C LEU A 230 -4.24 -27.24 -26.71
N SER A 231 -4.16 -26.04 -27.30
CA SER A 231 -4.21 -25.87 -28.75
C SER A 231 -3.03 -26.63 -29.35
N GLY A 232 -3.34 -27.68 -30.09
CA GLY A 232 -2.39 -28.61 -30.67
C GLY A 232 -1.42 -27.93 -31.63
N ALA A 233 -0.13 -28.13 -31.39
CA ALA A 233 0.90 -27.98 -32.42
C ALA A 233 1.01 -29.31 -33.17
N THR A 234 0.27 -29.45 -34.26
CA THR A 234 0.62 -30.38 -35.33
C THR A 234 1.91 -29.89 -35.96
N HIS A 235 3.04 -30.52 -35.61
CA HIS A 235 4.21 -30.46 -36.46
C HIS A 235 3.97 -31.36 -37.67
N GLN A 236 3.77 -30.71 -38.83
CA GLN A 236 4.16 -31.24 -40.11
C GLN A 236 5.65 -31.57 -40.03
N ASP A 237 6.03 -32.79 -40.41
CA ASP A 237 7.30 -32.99 -41.10
C ASP A 237 7.06 -33.90 -42.30
N ALA A 238 7.49 -33.35 -43.43
CA ALA A 238 7.38 -33.89 -44.76
C ALA A 238 8.53 -34.86 -45.05
N ALA A 239 8.21 -35.86 -45.87
CA ALA A 239 9.05 -36.66 -46.75
C ALA A 239 10.55 -36.30 -46.87
N ALA A 240 11.41 -37.31 -46.59
CA ALA A 240 12.40 -37.86 -47.53
C ALA A 240 12.90 -39.21 -47.01
#